data_AF-A0A7R7GNL0-F1
#
_entry.id   AF-A0A7R7GNL0-F1
#
_cell.length_a   1.000
_cell.length_b   1.000
_cell.length_c   1.000
_cell.angle_alpha   90.00
_cell.angle_beta   90.00
_cell.angle_gamma   90.00
#
_symmetry.space_group_name_H-M   'P 1'
#
loop_
_entity.id
_entity.type
_entity.pdbx_description
1 polymer ?
#
loop_
_entity_poly.entity_id
_entity_poly.type
_entity_poly.pdbx_seq_one_letter_code
_entity_poly.pdbx_strand_id
1 'polypeptide(L)'
;MSSLNTARQPDAAATGPVCAAGIDGFEDVSARDPQRGINLALFHPGALAGSGPVWQQAWLCDTRAEGVAFYSREYGAACRFPQALFEVESMLPTPAV
;
A
#
# COMPACT_ATOMS: atom_id res chain seq x y z
N MET A 1 -3.83 17.56 -17.33
CA MET A 1 -3.18 16.58 -16.44
C MET A 1 -2.41 17.37 -15.40
N SER A 2 -2.97 17.56 -14.20
CA SER A 2 -2.22 18.17 -13.11
C SER A 2 -1.25 17.11 -12.60
N SER A 3 0.05 17.39 -12.62
CA SER A 3 1.04 16.50 -12.02
C SER A 3 0.89 16.57 -10.50
N LEU A 4 0.80 15.42 -9.83
CA LEU A 4 0.76 15.37 -8.36
C LEU A 4 2.08 15.90 -7.81
N ASN A 5 2.00 16.86 -6.88
CA ASN A 5 3.17 17.38 -6.20
C ASN A 5 3.49 16.47 -4.99
N THR A 6 4.37 15.49 -5.20
CA THR A 6 4.76 14.51 -4.18
C THR A 6 6.14 14.82 -3.58
N ALA A 7 6.26 14.65 -2.26
CA ALA A 7 7.53 14.71 -1.55
C ALA A 7 7.98 13.30 -1.10
N ARG A 8 9.27 13.12 -0.84
CA ARG A 8 9.79 11.90 -0.21
C ARG A 8 9.82 12.11 1.31
N GLN A 9 9.33 11.14 2.08
CA GLN A 9 9.45 11.19 3.55
C GLN A 9 10.94 11.23 3.95
N PRO A 10 11.40 12.20 4.76
CA PRO A 10 12.73 12.13 5.38
C PRO A 10 12.75 11.08 6.50
N ASP A 11 13.96 10.60 6.82
CA ASP A 11 14.23 9.48 7.75
C ASP A 11 13.44 9.58 9.08
N ALA A 12 13.04 8.42 9.62
CA ALA A 12 11.86 8.13 10.45
C ALA A 12 11.65 8.87 11.81
N ALA A 13 12.07 10.13 11.97
CA ALA A 13 11.97 10.88 13.22
C ALA A 13 11.14 12.17 13.16
N ALA A 14 10.50 12.49 12.03
CA ALA A 14 9.73 13.74 11.89
C ALA A 14 8.22 13.55 12.04
N THR A 15 7.73 13.49 13.28
CA THR A 15 6.30 13.64 13.60
C THR A 15 5.93 15.13 13.59
N GLY A 16 5.83 15.74 12.41
CA GLY A 16 5.30 17.09 12.20
C GLY A 16 4.31 17.11 11.03
N PRO A 17 3.39 18.09 10.92
CA PRO A 17 2.35 18.06 9.89
C PRO A 17 2.93 18.44 8.52
N VAL A 18 3.40 17.41 7.81
CA VAL A 18 3.82 17.42 6.40
C VAL A 18 2.71 18.02 5.50
N CYS A 19 1.45 17.94 5.93
CA CYS A 19 0.26 18.49 5.27
C CYS A 19 0.29 20.01 5.04
N ALA A 20 1.10 20.79 5.79
CA ALA A 20 1.08 22.25 5.71
C ALA A 20 1.85 22.83 4.50
N ALA A 21 2.61 22.00 3.76
CA ALA A 21 3.52 22.47 2.72
C ALA A 21 2.92 22.57 1.29
N GLY A 22 1.60 22.40 1.11
CA GLY A 22 0.97 22.44 -0.22
C GLY A 22 1.37 21.26 -1.12
N ILE A 23 1.71 20.13 -0.51
CA ILE A 23 1.99 18.86 -1.19
C ILE A 23 0.74 17.99 -1.21
N ASP A 24 0.51 17.30 -2.32
CA ASP A 24 -0.69 16.46 -2.51
C ASP A 24 -0.55 15.11 -1.81
N GLY A 25 0.69 14.71 -1.51
CA GLY A 25 1.02 13.45 -0.87
C GLY A 25 2.52 13.27 -0.67
N PHE A 26 2.91 12.14 -0.10
CA PHE A 26 4.30 11.74 0.03
C PHE A 26 4.51 10.26 -0.22
N GLU A 27 5.73 9.92 -0.64
CA GLU A 27 6.22 8.57 -0.82
C GLU A 27 6.98 8.10 0.42
N ASP A 28 6.73 6.86 0.83
CA ASP A 28 7.48 6.16 1.87
C ASP A 28 7.78 4.72 1.45
N VAL A 29 8.87 4.16 1.97
CA VAL A 29 9.23 2.77 1.71
C VAL A 29 8.32 1.86 2.51
N SER A 30 7.70 0.88 1.85
CA SER A 30 6.82 -0.07 2.50
C SER A 30 7.56 -0.85 3.58
N ALA A 31 7.06 -0.76 4.82
CA ALA A 31 7.54 -1.55 5.94
C ALA A 31 7.18 -3.04 5.84
N ARG A 32 6.26 -3.41 4.93
CA ARG A 32 5.69 -4.77 4.83
C ARG A 32 6.05 -5.48 3.53
N ASP A 33 6.63 -4.78 2.57
CA ASP A 33 7.12 -5.38 1.33
C ASP A 33 8.61 -5.72 1.48
N PRO A 34 9.00 -7.01 1.44
CA PRO A 34 10.40 -7.41 1.46
C PRO A 34 11.24 -6.80 0.33
N GLN A 35 10.60 -6.45 -0.80
CA GLN A 35 11.27 -5.81 -1.93
C GLN A 35 11.39 -4.29 -1.79
N ARG A 36 10.89 -3.73 -0.68
CA ARG A 36 10.94 -2.29 -0.38
C ARG A 36 10.24 -1.43 -1.42
N GLY A 37 9.08 -1.88 -1.91
CA GLY A 37 8.19 -1.09 -2.76
C GLY A 37 7.75 0.21 -2.09
N ILE A 38 7.20 1.13 -2.87
CA ILE A 38 6.82 2.47 -2.40
C ILE A 38 5.33 2.49 -2.05
N ASN A 39 5.03 2.96 -0.84
CA ASN A 39 3.69 3.38 -0.45
C ASN A 39 3.53 4.87 -0.74
N LEU A 40 2.32 5.26 -1.17
CA LEU A 40 1.96 6.65 -1.38
C LEU A 40 0.89 7.05 -0.38
N ALA A 41 1.17 8.05 0.45
CA ALA A 41 0.19 8.70 1.29
C ALA A 41 -0.34 9.95 0.58
N LEU A 42 -1.66 10.11 0.53
CA LEU A 42 -2.32 11.22 -0.14
C LEU A 42 -3.00 12.12 0.91
N PHE A 43 -2.82 13.43 0.78
CA PHE A 43 -3.45 14.44 1.64
C PHE A 43 -4.72 15.04 1.04
N HIS A 44 -4.93 14.88 -0.27
CA HIS A 44 -6.11 15.39 -0.96
C HIS A 44 -6.83 14.28 -1.74
N PRO A 45 -8.15 14.07 -1.55
CA PRO A 45 -8.89 13.01 -2.23
C PRO A 45 -9.01 13.22 -3.75
N GLY A 46 -8.84 14.46 -4.23
CA GLY A 46 -8.80 14.78 -5.66
C GLY A 46 -7.63 14.14 -6.41
N ALA A 47 -6.62 13.60 -5.71
CA ALA A 47 -5.60 12.76 -6.33
C ALA A 47 -6.18 11.45 -6.93
N LEU A 48 -7.33 11.01 -6.44
CA LEU A 48 -8.10 9.89 -6.98
C LEU A 48 -9.36 10.36 -7.72
N ALA A 49 -9.34 11.56 -8.31
CA ALA A 49 -10.49 12.17 -9.00
C ALA A 49 -10.86 11.39 -10.28
N GLY A 50 -11.58 10.28 -10.10
CA GLY A 50 -12.30 9.56 -11.12
C GLY A 50 -13.62 9.08 -10.52
N SER A 51 -14.69 9.05 -11.32
CA SER A 51 -15.99 8.53 -10.88
C SER A 51 -16.01 7.01 -10.68
N GLY A 52 -14.90 6.35 -11.00
CA GLY A 52 -14.69 4.92 -10.83
C GLY A 52 -13.29 4.52 -11.32
N PRO A 53 -12.87 3.28 -11.04
CA PRO A 53 -11.63 2.74 -11.56
C PRO A 53 -11.69 2.67 -13.10
N VAL A 54 -10.61 3.10 -13.75
CA VAL A 54 -10.47 3.04 -15.22
C VAL A 54 -10.40 1.59 -15.72
N TRP A 55 -9.94 0.69 -14.87
CA TRP A 55 -9.79 -0.72 -15.17
C TRP A 55 -9.91 -1.55 -13.89
N GLN A 56 -10.50 -2.74 -14.03
CA GLN A 56 -10.74 -3.67 -12.94
C GLN A 56 -10.45 -5.09 -13.43
N GLN A 57 -10.03 -5.96 -12.52
CA GLN A 57 -9.78 -7.36 -12.79
C GLN A 57 -10.43 -8.22 -11.73
N ALA A 58 -10.92 -9.39 -12.15
CA ALA A 58 -11.40 -10.41 -11.22
C ALA A 58 -10.23 -11.25 -10.68
N TRP A 59 -10.16 -11.38 -9.36
CA TRP A 59 -9.17 -12.21 -8.67
C TRP A 59 -9.88 -13.12 -7.66
N LEU A 60 -9.48 -14.39 -7.61
CA LEU A 60 -9.85 -15.30 -6.53
C LEU A 60 -8.91 -15.04 -5.36
N CYS A 61 -9.46 -14.96 -4.15
CA CYS A 61 -8.70 -14.89 -2.92
C CYS A 61 -8.97 -16.16 -2.10
N ASP A 62 -7.91 -16.83 -1.66
CA ASP A 62 -7.96 -17.96 -0.72
C ASP A 62 -7.11 -17.61 0.51
N THR A 63 -7.68 -17.78 1.70
CA THR A 63 -7.02 -17.48 2.98
C THR A 63 -6.97 -18.75 3.81
N ARG A 64 -5.76 -19.11 4.24
CA ARG A 64 -5.50 -20.29 5.08
C ARG A 64 -4.62 -19.90 6.26
N ALA A 65 -4.40 -20.85 7.17
CA ALA A 65 -3.52 -20.66 8.31
C ALA A 65 -2.08 -20.28 7.87
N GLU A 66 -1.62 -20.72 6.70
CA GLU A 66 -0.26 -20.42 6.24
C GLU A 66 -0.13 -19.04 5.56
N GLY A 67 -1.25 -18.35 5.29
CA GLY A 67 -1.27 -17.05 4.63
C GLY A 67 -2.37 -16.90 3.57
N VAL A 68 -2.18 -15.90 2.70
CA VAL A 68 -3.16 -15.49 1.68
C VAL A 68 -2.61 -15.76 0.28
N ALA A 69 -3.44 -16.23 -0.63
CA ALA A 69 -3.13 -16.36 -2.04
C ALA A 69 -4.18 -15.67 -2.91
N PHE A 70 -3.71 -14.98 -3.94
CA PHE A 70 -4.53 -14.41 -5.00
C PHE A 70 -4.24 -15.12 -6.31
N TYR A 71 -5.28 -15.43 -7.07
CA TYR A 71 -5.17 -16.03 -8.38
C TYR A 71 -6.03 -15.29 -9.39
N SER A 72 -5.45 -14.96 -10.54
CA SER A 72 -6.18 -14.45 -11.70
C SER A 72 -6.17 -15.49 -12.81
N ARG A 73 -7.36 -15.97 -13.16
CA ARG A 73 -7.53 -16.87 -14.30
C ARG A 73 -7.25 -16.16 -15.63
N GLU A 74 -7.66 -14.90 -15.74
CA GLU A 74 -7.53 -14.10 -16.96
C GLU A 74 -6.05 -13.91 -17.36
N TYR A 75 -5.17 -13.69 -16.39
CA TYR A 75 -3.74 -13.43 -16.62
C TYR A 75 -2.85 -14.66 -16.35
N GLY A 76 -3.42 -15.78 -15.90
CA GLY A 76 -2.64 -16.94 -15.47
C GLY A 76 -1.66 -16.61 -14.34
N ALA A 77 -1.98 -15.62 -13.51
CA ALA A 77 -1.08 -15.07 -12.51
C ALA A 77 -1.50 -15.50 -11.09
N ALA A 78 -0.53 -15.69 -10.21
CA ALA A 78 -0.76 -15.97 -8.81
C ALA A 78 0.22 -15.21 -7.92
N CYS A 79 -0.27 -14.67 -6.82
CA CYS A 79 0.51 -14.00 -5.80
C CYS A 79 0.27 -14.69 -4.46
N ARG A 80 1.34 -15.00 -3.71
CA ARG A 80 1.22 -15.65 -2.39
C ARG A 80 1.92 -14.83 -1.33
N PHE A 81 1.24 -14.66 -0.21
CA PHE A 81 1.68 -13.87 0.92
C PHE A 81 1.64 -14.76 2.19
N PRO A 82 2.75 -15.42 2.56
CA PRO A 82 2.78 -16.25 3.75
C PRO A 82 2.61 -15.43 5.03
N GLN A 83 1.97 -16.01 6.05
CA GLN A 83 1.69 -15.35 7.33
C GLN A 83 2.96 -14.75 7.95
N ALA A 84 4.08 -15.49 7.90
CA ALA A 84 5.36 -15.08 8.47
C ALA A 84 5.90 -13.75 7.94
N LEU A 85 5.44 -13.26 6.77
CA LEU A 85 5.81 -11.92 6.28
C LEU A 85 5.18 -10.78 7.09
N PHE A 86 4.10 -11.07 7.82
CA PHE A 86 3.33 -10.08 8.56
C PHE A 86 3.49 -10.20 10.07
N GLU A 87 4.30 -11.15 10.53
CA GLU A 87 4.60 -11.34 11.95
C GLU A 87 5.66 -10.34 12.43
N VAL A 88 5.44 -9.76 13.60
CA VAL A 88 6.40 -8.96 14.35
C VAL A 88 6.67 -9.72 15.64
N GLU A 89 7.93 -10.04 15.91
CA GLU A 89 8.32 -10.89 17.05
C GLU A 89 7.57 -12.24 17.07
N SER A 90 7.42 -12.86 15.88
CA SER A 90 6.70 -14.14 15.68
C SER A 90 5.22 -14.11 16.07
N MET A 91 4.62 -12.92 16.13
CA MET A 91 3.19 -12.75 16.38
C MET A 91 2.58 -11.83 15.33
N LEU A 92 1.32 -12.09 14.95
CA LEU A 92 0.58 -11.13 14.15
C LEU A 92 0.27 -9.90 15.02
N PRO A 93 0.66 -8.69 14.58
CA PRO A 93 0.38 -7.47 15.32
C PRO A 93 -1.14 -7.22 15.35
N THR A 94 -1.61 -6.55 16.40
CA THR A 94 -3.00 -6.08 16.44
C THR A 94 -3.26 -5.16 15.24
N PRO A 95 -4.47 -5.19 14.65
CA PRO A 95 -4.84 -4.22 13.63
C PRO A 95 -4.58 -2.79 14.12
N ALA A 96 -4.10 -1.93 13.24
CA ALA A 96 -4.03 -0.50 13.55
C ALA A 96 -5.45 0.03 13.84
N VAL A 97 -5.59 0.74 14.96
CA VAL A 97 -6.83 1.43 15.41
C VAL A 97 -6.83 2.89 14.99
#